data_AF-A0A257X444-F1
#
_entry.id   AF-A0A257X444-F1
#
_cell.length_a   1.000
_cell.length_b   1.000
_cell.length_c   1.000
_cell.angle_alpha   90.00
_cell.angle_beta   90.00
_cell.angle_gamma   90.00
#
_symmetry.space_group_name_H-M   'P 1'
#
loop_
_entity.id
_entity.type
_entity.pdbx_description
1 polymer ?
#
loop_
_entity_poly.entity_id
_entity_poly.type
_entity_poly.pdbx_seq_one_letter_code
_entity_poly.pdbx_strand_id
1 'polypeptide(L)'
;MFGFLRSYFSNDLAIDLGTANTLIYVRGQGIVLDEPSVVAIRTEGGPNAKKTIQAVGLQAKLMLGKTPGNITAIRPMKDGVIADFTVTEQMLKQFIKRVHDSRLFSPSPRIIICVPCGSTQVERRAIRESALGAGASQVYLIEEPMAAAIGAGLPVSDATGSMVVDIGGGTTEVGVISLGGMVYAGSVRVGGDKFDEAIINYIRRNYGMLIGETTAEAIKKEIGSAFPGSEVKEMEVKGRNLAEGIPRS
;
A
#
# COMPACT_ATOMS: atom_id res chain seq x y z
N MET A 1 -21.60 33.77 -5.11
CA MET A 1 -20.49 34.54 -5.71
C MET A 1 -19.15 34.36 -4.96
N PHE A 2 -18.90 33.19 -4.34
CA PHE A 2 -17.63 32.89 -3.62
C PHE A 2 -16.96 31.57 -4.07
N GLY A 3 -17.50 30.86 -5.06
CA GLY A 3 -16.96 29.58 -5.54
C GLY A 3 -15.84 29.71 -6.59
N PHE A 4 -15.72 30.86 -7.26
CA PHE A 4 -14.88 31.00 -8.44
C PHE A 4 -13.39 31.26 -8.12
N LEU A 5 -13.08 31.88 -6.97
CA LEU A 5 -11.70 32.18 -6.56
C LEU A 5 -11.00 31.00 -5.83
N ARG A 6 -11.72 29.92 -5.49
CA ARG A 6 -11.12 28.70 -4.90
C ARG A 6 -10.46 27.78 -5.95
N SER A 7 -10.69 28.01 -7.24
CA SER A 7 -10.28 27.10 -8.31
C SER A 7 -8.84 27.25 -8.77
N TYR A 8 -8.12 28.31 -8.36
CA TYR A 8 -6.77 28.61 -8.90
C TYR A 8 -5.61 27.94 -8.14
N PHE A 9 -5.88 27.31 -7.00
CA PHE A 9 -4.95 26.40 -6.33
C PHE A 9 -5.67 25.07 -6.10
N SER A 10 -5.62 24.19 -7.10
CA SER A 10 -6.22 22.85 -6.98
C SER A 10 -5.37 22.01 -6.02
N ASN A 11 -5.93 21.75 -4.84
CA ASN A 11 -5.40 20.76 -3.90
C ASN A 11 -5.97 19.37 -4.21
N ASP A 12 -6.46 19.11 -5.43
CA ASP A 12 -7.06 17.82 -5.75
C ASP A 12 -5.98 16.72 -5.68
N LEU A 13 -6.29 15.63 -4.99
CA LEU A 13 -5.38 14.51 -4.76
C LEU A 13 -5.88 13.26 -5.49
N ALA A 14 -4.95 12.46 -5.98
CA ALA A 14 -5.17 11.06 -6.26
C ALA A 14 -4.30 10.23 -5.31
N ILE A 15 -4.88 9.22 -4.68
CA ILE A 15 -4.20 8.35 -3.73
C ILE A 15 -4.28 6.91 -4.23
N ASP A 16 -3.13 6.29 -4.39
CA ASP A 16 -3.02 4.85 -4.49
C ASP A 16 -2.82 4.30 -3.07
N LEU A 17 -3.84 3.62 -2.54
CA LEU A 17 -3.84 3.06 -1.18
C LEU A 17 -3.47 1.58 -1.23
N GLY A 18 -2.25 1.30 -1.68
CA GLY A 18 -1.75 -0.06 -1.83
C GLY A 18 -1.48 -0.77 -0.50
N THR A 19 -1.47 -2.11 -0.53
CA THR A 19 -1.19 -2.93 0.65
C THR A 19 0.24 -2.76 1.18
N ALA A 20 1.18 -2.40 0.31
CA ALA A 20 2.61 -2.28 0.63
C ALA A 20 3.07 -0.82 0.69
N ASN A 21 2.65 0.00 -0.26
CA ASN A 21 3.00 1.42 -0.36
C ASN A 21 1.75 2.25 -0.63
N THR A 22 1.78 3.50 -0.19
CA THR A 22 0.79 4.53 -0.47
C THR A 22 1.46 5.63 -1.29
N LEU A 23 0.87 5.98 -2.43
CA LEU A 23 1.34 7.08 -3.26
C LEU A 23 0.30 8.20 -3.28
N ILE A 24 0.76 9.46 -3.28
CA ILE A 24 -0.12 10.62 -3.46
C ILE A 24 0.37 11.44 -4.66
N TYR A 25 -0.55 11.64 -5.60
CA TYR A 25 -0.41 12.56 -6.71
C TYR A 25 -1.21 13.83 -6.44
N VAL A 26 -0.59 14.98 -6.62
CA VAL A 26 -1.25 16.30 -6.56
C VAL A 26 -1.43 16.83 -7.97
N ARG A 27 -2.64 17.30 -8.29
CA ARG A 27 -2.95 17.87 -9.60
C ARG A 27 -1.99 19.02 -9.94
N GLY A 28 -1.24 18.86 -11.02
CA GLY A 28 -0.29 19.85 -11.51
C GLY A 28 1.10 19.81 -10.85
N GLN A 29 1.33 18.93 -9.87
CA GLN A 29 2.65 18.73 -9.26
C GLN A 29 3.25 17.35 -9.53
N GLY A 30 2.42 16.34 -9.81
CA GLY A 30 2.90 14.97 -9.99
C GLY A 30 2.77 14.14 -8.72
N ILE A 31 3.53 13.05 -8.63
CA ILE A 31 3.66 12.22 -7.43
C ILE A 31 4.51 13.00 -6.42
N VAL A 32 3.94 13.29 -5.26
CA VAL A 32 4.58 14.07 -4.18
C VAL A 32 4.85 13.25 -2.93
N LEU A 33 4.31 12.04 -2.84
CA LEU A 33 4.52 11.10 -1.75
C LEU A 33 4.55 9.68 -2.28
N ASP A 34 5.54 8.91 -1.82
CA ASP A 34 5.67 7.47 -2.00
C ASP A 34 6.23 6.91 -0.69
N GLU A 35 5.37 6.32 0.13
CA GLU A 35 5.69 5.86 1.47
C GLU A 35 5.11 4.47 1.72
N PRO A 36 5.80 3.60 2.47
CA PRO A 36 5.22 2.34 2.92
C PRO A 36 3.88 2.50 3.66
N SER A 37 2.92 1.63 3.36
CA SER A 37 1.61 1.55 4.05
C SER A 37 1.76 0.91 5.43
N VAL A 38 2.54 1.53 6.31
CA VAL A 38 2.90 1.03 7.64
C VAL A 38 2.69 2.13 8.68
N VAL A 39 2.13 1.75 9.83
CA VAL A 39 1.91 2.62 10.98
C VAL A 39 2.54 1.98 12.22
N ALA A 40 3.31 2.77 12.97
CA ALA A 40 3.79 2.38 14.29
C ALA A 40 2.92 3.06 15.35
N ILE A 41 2.34 2.27 16.25
CA ILE A 41 1.46 2.73 17.32
C ILE A 41 2.14 2.46 18.65
N ARG A 42 2.23 3.48 19.49
CA ARG A 42 2.63 3.35 20.89
C ARG A 42 1.38 3.14 21.74
N THR A 43 1.43 2.15 22.62
CA THR A 43 0.41 1.94 23.65
C THR A 43 1.00 2.39 24.99
N GLU A 44 0.41 3.42 25.59
CA GLU A 44 0.78 3.87 26.93
C GLU A 44 0.28 2.89 27.99
N GLY A 45 1.01 2.76 29.11
CA GLY A 45 0.63 1.89 30.22
C GLY A 45 -0.39 2.52 31.16
N GLY A 46 -1.19 1.69 31.83
CA GLY A 46 -2.13 2.09 32.88
C GLY A 46 -3.62 1.87 32.55
N PRO A 47 -4.54 2.19 33.48
CA PRO A 47 -5.98 1.93 33.35
C PRO A 47 -6.66 2.61 32.14
N ASN A 48 -6.03 3.66 31.59
CA ASN A 48 -6.51 4.44 30.46
C ASN A 48 -5.52 4.40 29.28
N ALA A 49 -4.97 3.22 28.99
CA ALA A 49 -3.97 3.01 27.92
C ALA A 49 -4.39 3.67 26.59
N LYS A 50 -3.76 4.80 26.27
CA LYS A 50 -4.02 5.55 25.04
C LYS A 50 -3.11 5.01 23.94
N LYS A 51 -3.70 4.79 22.76
CA LYS A 51 -2.96 4.49 21.53
C LYS A 51 -2.61 5.81 20.84
N THR A 52 -1.33 6.02 20.55
CA THR A 52 -0.85 7.19 19.82
C THR A 52 -0.03 6.75 18.61
N ILE A 53 -0.14 7.47 17.49
CA ILE A 53 0.70 7.22 16.33
C ILE A 53 2.11 7.67 16.68
N GLN A 54 3.06 6.73 16.66
CA GLN A 54 4.48 7.00 16.83
C GLN A 54 5.14 7.40 15.51
N ALA A 55 4.80 6.72 14.41
CA ALA A 55 5.33 6.96 13.08
C ALA A 55 4.41 6.41 11.99
N VAL A 56 4.54 6.92 10.76
CA VAL A 56 3.93 6.38 9.53
C VAL A 56 4.99 6.32 8.43
N GLY A 57 4.76 5.50 7.40
CA GLY A 57 5.65 5.43 6.25
C GLY A 57 6.94 4.67 6.54
N LEU A 58 8.04 5.13 5.95
CA LEU A 58 9.35 4.52 6.04
C LEU A 58 9.83 4.36 7.48
N GLN A 59 9.60 5.38 8.31
CA GLN A 59 9.96 5.34 9.74
C GLN A 59 9.24 4.21 10.48
N ALA A 60 7.96 3.94 10.15
CA ALA A 60 7.23 2.82 10.72
C ALA A 60 7.68 1.48 10.13
N LYS A 61 7.98 1.41 8.82
CA LYS A 61 8.50 0.19 8.17
C LYS A 61 9.82 -0.27 8.80
N LEU A 62 10.73 0.65 9.14
CA LEU A 62 12.00 0.33 9.79
C LEU A 62 11.84 -0.32 11.18
N MET A 63 10.68 -0.16 11.81
CA MET A 63 10.37 -0.73 13.12
C MET A 63 9.80 -2.15 13.03
N LEU A 64 9.36 -2.63 11.86
CA LEU A 64 8.78 -3.96 11.69
C LEU A 64 9.73 -5.05 12.18
N GLY A 65 9.24 -5.89 13.10
CA GLY A 65 10.02 -6.97 13.72
C GLY A 65 11.11 -6.51 14.70
N LYS A 66 11.22 -5.21 14.98
CA LYS A 66 12.25 -4.59 15.84
C LYS A 66 11.66 -3.74 16.97
N THR A 67 10.35 -3.76 17.19
CA THR A 67 9.70 -2.92 18.19
C THR A 67 9.88 -3.45 19.62
N PRO A 68 10.01 -2.56 20.63
CA PRO A 68 9.84 -2.93 22.03
C PRO A 68 8.36 -3.25 22.32
N GLY A 69 8.06 -3.93 23.44
CA GLY A 69 6.71 -4.45 23.74
C GLY A 69 5.58 -3.42 23.83
N ASN A 70 5.87 -2.13 23.96
CA ASN A 70 4.88 -1.05 23.98
C ASN A 70 4.66 -0.36 22.62
N ILE A 71 5.33 -0.80 21.56
CA ILE A 71 5.16 -0.29 20.20
C ILE A 71 4.78 -1.45 19.29
N THR A 72 3.75 -1.24 18.46
CA THR A 72 3.35 -2.19 17.44
C THR A 72 3.41 -1.51 16.08
N ALA A 73 4.22 -2.05 15.18
CA ALA A 73 4.23 -1.64 13.77
C ALA A 73 3.30 -2.57 12.98
N ILE A 74 2.34 -2.01 12.27
CA ILE A 74 1.29 -2.73 11.56
C ILE A 74 1.08 -2.18 10.14
N ARG A 75 0.69 -3.06 9.21
CA ARG A 75 0.15 -2.70 7.90
C ARG A 75 -1.38 -2.67 8.02
N PRO A 76 -2.03 -1.50 7.94
CA PRO A 76 -3.47 -1.41 8.12
C PRO A 76 -4.26 -1.85 6.88
N MET A 77 -3.58 -1.95 5.73
CA MET A 77 -4.05 -2.54 4.48
C MET A 77 -3.45 -3.94 4.32
N LYS A 78 -4.26 -4.96 4.06
CA LYS A 78 -3.80 -6.33 3.82
C LYS A 78 -4.68 -7.03 2.79
N ASP A 79 -4.09 -7.75 1.84
CA ASP A 79 -4.81 -8.49 0.80
C ASP A 79 -5.91 -7.68 0.07
N GLY A 80 -5.64 -6.40 -0.22
CA GLY A 80 -6.57 -5.48 -0.88
C GLY A 80 -7.69 -4.95 0.02
N VAL A 81 -7.69 -5.25 1.32
CA VAL A 81 -8.74 -4.83 2.25
C VAL A 81 -8.18 -4.00 3.40
N ILE A 82 -9.02 -3.12 3.95
CA ILE A 82 -8.69 -2.42 5.20
C ILE A 82 -8.86 -3.41 6.36
N ALA A 83 -7.78 -3.75 7.04
CA ALA A 83 -7.78 -4.58 8.24
C ALA A 83 -8.08 -3.77 9.51
N ASP A 84 -7.72 -2.48 9.54
CA ASP A 84 -8.03 -1.56 10.64
C ASP A 84 -8.39 -0.17 10.10
N PHE A 85 -9.68 0.18 10.18
CA PHE A 85 -10.23 1.44 9.68
C PHE A 85 -9.67 2.66 10.42
N THR A 86 -9.52 2.55 11.73
CA THR A 86 -9.07 3.68 12.56
C THR A 86 -7.61 3.99 12.23
N VAL A 87 -6.78 2.95 12.09
CA VAL A 87 -5.36 3.11 11.76
C VAL A 87 -5.19 3.61 10.33
N THR A 88 -6.01 3.14 9.39
CA THR A 88 -6.00 3.61 7.99
C THR A 88 -6.35 5.08 7.88
N GLU A 89 -7.43 5.54 8.53
CA GLU A 89 -7.81 6.95 8.57
C GLU A 89 -6.68 7.82 9.12
N GLN A 90 -6.08 7.38 10.23
CA GLN A 90 -4.97 8.07 10.86
C GLN A 90 -3.72 8.13 9.98
N MET A 91 -3.41 7.05 9.26
CA MET A 91 -2.33 7.01 8.27
C MET A 91 -2.57 8.00 7.14
N LEU A 92 -3.75 7.95 6.51
CA LEU A 92 -4.17 8.86 5.44
C LEU A 92 -4.10 10.32 5.91
N LYS A 93 -4.59 10.60 7.12
CA LYS A 93 -4.55 11.94 7.71
C LYS A 93 -3.13 12.47 7.85
N GLN A 94 -2.18 11.63 8.28
CA GLN A 94 -0.77 12.03 8.36
C GLN A 94 -0.16 12.25 6.97
N PHE A 95 -0.43 11.37 6.00
CA PHE A 95 0.10 11.53 4.64
C PHE A 95 -0.49 12.76 3.93
N ILE A 96 -1.80 12.97 4.00
CA ILE A 96 -2.48 14.16 3.46
C ILE A 96 -1.93 15.43 4.12
N LYS A 97 -1.72 15.43 5.44
CA LYS A 97 -1.12 16.57 6.15
C LYS A 97 0.33 16.85 5.73
N ARG A 98 1.11 15.83 5.36
CA ARG A 98 2.49 16.01 4.89
C ARG A 98 2.56 16.65 3.51
N VAL A 99 1.65 16.29 2.61
CA VAL A 99 1.62 16.82 1.24
C VAL A 99 0.89 18.15 1.15
N HIS A 100 -0.03 18.42 2.08
CA HIS A 100 -0.82 19.63 2.08
C HIS A 100 -0.29 20.64 3.10
N ASP A 101 0.18 21.78 2.58
CA ASP A 101 0.77 22.85 3.38
C ASP A 101 -0.25 23.38 4.41
N SER A 102 0.16 23.41 5.69
CA SER A 102 -0.68 23.75 6.85
C SER A 102 -0.92 25.25 6.98
N ARG A 103 -1.36 25.90 5.91
CA ARG A 103 -1.88 27.26 5.99
C ARG A 103 -3.26 27.19 6.65
N LEU A 104 -3.46 27.96 7.72
CA LEU A 104 -4.82 28.25 8.19
C LEU A 104 -5.61 28.69 6.95
N PHE A 105 -6.77 28.08 6.70
CA PHE A 105 -7.66 28.31 5.54
C PHE A 105 -7.37 27.57 4.23
N SER A 106 -6.45 26.59 4.20
CA SER A 106 -6.38 25.66 3.05
C SER A 106 -7.72 24.94 2.83
N PRO A 107 -8.31 24.98 1.62
CA PRO A 107 -9.57 24.30 1.35
C PRO A 107 -9.40 22.78 1.38
N SER A 108 -10.36 22.08 1.96
CA SER A 108 -10.42 20.61 1.94
C SER A 108 -10.31 20.08 0.50
N PRO A 109 -9.43 19.11 0.24
CA PRO A 109 -9.20 18.59 -1.10
C PRO A 109 -10.31 17.65 -1.55
N ARG A 110 -10.52 17.55 -2.86
CA ARG A 110 -11.23 16.42 -3.47
C ARG A 110 -10.21 15.31 -3.72
N ILE A 111 -10.59 14.08 -3.42
CA ILE A 111 -9.68 12.94 -3.50
C ILE A 111 -10.27 11.86 -4.42
N ILE A 112 -9.46 11.34 -5.33
CA ILE A 112 -9.70 10.06 -6.02
C ILE A 112 -8.85 9.00 -5.34
N ILE A 113 -9.40 7.82 -5.05
CA ILE A 113 -8.67 6.70 -4.44
C ILE A 113 -8.85 5.44 -5.28
N CYS A 114 -7.74 4.76 -5.59
CA CYS A 114 -7.75 3.45 -6.22
C CYS A 114 -8.30 2.40 -5.24
N VAL A 115 -9.17 1.51 -5.74
CA VAL A 115 -9.70 0.38 -4.97
C VAL A 115 -9.63 -0.91 -5.79
N PRO A 116 -9.32 -2.06 -5.18
CA PRO A 116 -9.34 -3.35 -5.88
C PRO A 116 -10.68 -3.62 -6.55
N CYS A 117 -10.67 -4.30 -7.70
CA CYS A 117 -11.94 -4.57 -8.39
C CYS A 117 -12.84 -5.53 -7.60
N GLY A 118 -12.22 -6.38 -6.77
CA GLY A 118 -12.90 -7.33 -5.88
C GLY A 118 -13.44 -6.73 -4.57
N SER A 119 -13.26 -5.43 -4.30
CA SER A 119 -13.68 -4.84 -3.02
C SER A 119 -15.20 -4.88 -2.83
N THR A 120 -15.62 -5.35 -1.67
CA THR A 120 -17.02 -5.34 -1.23
C THR A 120 -17.53 -3.91 -1.03
N GLN A 121 -18.85 -3.72 -0.99
CA GLN A 121 -19.43 -2.40 -0.70
C GLN A 121 -19.03 -1.86 0.68
N VAL A 122 -18.81 -2.75 1.66
CA VAL A 122 -18.36 -2.38 3.01
C VAL A 122 -16.93 -1.84 2.96
N GLU A 123 -16.03 -2.51 2.25
CA GLU A 123 -14.64 -2.07 2.08
C GLU A 123 -14.56 -0.73 1.32
N ARG A 124 -15.29 -0.61 0.20
CA ARG A 124 -15.34 0.64 -0.59
C ARG A 124 -15.90 1.80 0.24
N ARG A 125 -16.93 1.54 1.05
CA ARG A 125 -17.48 2.53 1.98
C ARG A 125 -16.46 2.93 3.04
N ALA A 126 -15.73 1.97 3.60
CA ALA A 126 -14.75 2.27 4.62
C ALA A 126 -13.56 3.08 4.10
N ILE A 127 -13.03 2.77 2.91
CA ILE A 127 -11.98 3.59 2.26
C ILE A 127 -12.48 5.03 2.09
N ARG A 128 -13.73 5.18 1.62
CA ARG A 128 -14.37 6.50 1.47
C ARG A 128 -14.49 7.24 2.81
N GLU A 129 -14.98 6.58 3.86
CA GLU A 129 -15.15 7.16 5.19
C GLU A 129 -13.80 7.54 5.83
N SER A 130 -12.76 6.70 5.69
CA SER A 130 -11.40 7.03 6.15
C SER A 130 -10.82 8.26 5.45
N ALA A 131 -11.03 8.41 4.14
CA ALA A 131 -10.57 9.59 3.42
C ALA A 131 -11.35 10.86 3.78
N LEU A 132 -12.66 10.75 4.01
CA LEU A 132 -13.48 11.87 4.52
C LEU A 132 -13.04 12.28 5.94
N GLY A 133 -12.83 11.32 6.84
CA GLY A 133 -12.33 11.56 8.20
C GLY A 133 -10.91 12.17 8.22
N ALA A 134 -10.10 11.87 7.20
CA ALA A 134 -8.79 12.48 7.00
C ALA A 134 -8.84 13.93 6.47
N GLY A 135 -10.02 14.47 6.14
CA GLY A 135 -10.22 15.89 5.79
C GLY A 135 -10.62 16.16 4.34
N ALA A 136 -10.93 15.13 3.55
CA ALA A 136 -11.42 15.29 2.18
C ALA A 136 -12.81 15.93 2.14
N SER A 137 -13.06 16.82 1.16
CA SER A 137 -14.40 17.38 0.92
C SER A 137 -15.28 16.43 0.10
N GLN A 138 -14.67 15.70 -0.83
CA GLN A 138 -15.31 14.73 -1.71
C GLN A 138 -14.34 13.60 -2.00
N VAL A 139 -14.87 12.38 -2.09
CA VAL A 139 -14.07 11.19 -2.34
C VAL A 139 -14.70 10.38 -3.46
N TYR A 140 -13.92 10.17 -4.51
CA TYR A 140 -14.26 9.33 -5.66
C TYR A 140 -13.39 8.07 -5.61
N LEU A 141 -13.95 6.95 -6.04
CA LEU A 141 -13.21 5.69 -6.12
C LEU A 141 -13.05 5.32 -7.59
N ILE A 142 -11.88 4.80 -7.94
CA ILE A 142 -11.57 4.24 -9.25
C ILE A 142 -11.06 2.82 -9.08
N GLU A 143 -11.45 1.90 -9.97
CA GLU A 143 -10.91 0.55 -9.97
C GLU A 143 -9.40 0.56 -10.25
N GLU A 144 -8.63 -0.15 -9.42
CA GLU A 144 -7.19 -0.36 -9.59
C GLU A 144 -6.79 -0.76 -11.02
N PRO A 145 -7.37 -1.80 -11.65
CA PRO A 145 -6.99 -2.16 -13.02
C PRO A 145 -7.26 -1.04 -14.04
N MET A 146 -8.30 -0.21 -13.83
CA MET A 146 -8.54 0.94 -14.70
C MET A 146 -7.45 2.00 -14.52
N ALA A 147 -7.11 2.33 -13.26
CA ALA A 147 -6.03 3.27 -12.95
C ALA A 147 -4.67 2.78 -13.48
N ALA A 148 -4.37 1.49 -13.31
CA ALA A 148 -3.15 0.86 -13.82
C ALA A 148 -3.07 0.91 -15.35
N ALA A 149 -4.16 0.59 -16.05
CA ALA A 149 -4.22 0.66 -17.51
C ALA A 149 -4.03 2.07 -18.05
N ILE A 150 -4.66 3.08 -17.42
CA ILE A 150 -4.44 4.49 -17.74
C ILE A 150 -2.97 4.87 -17.49
N GLY A 151 -2.41 4.50 -16.34
CA GLY A 151 -1.02 4.78 -15.98
C GLY A 151 0.00 4.12 -16.91
N ALA A 152 -0.33 2.96 -17.47
CA ALA A 152 0.47 2.25 -18.46
C ALA A 152 0.29 2.77 -19.91
N GLY A 153 -0.58 3.75 -20.13
CA GLY A 153 -0.83 4.34 -21.46
C GLY A 153 -1.64 3.43 -22.40
N LEU A 154 -2.43 2.51 -21.87
CA LEU A 154 -3.31 1.66 -22.69
C LEU A 154 -4.49 2.47 -23.25
N PRO A 155 -4.96 2.19 -24.48
CA PRO A 155 -6.07 2.90 -25.12
C PRO A 155 -7.42 2.47 -24.54
N VAL A 156 -7.67 2.78 -23.27
CA VAL A 156 -8.85 2.32 -22.52
C VAL A 156 -10.18 2.87 -23.05
N SER A 157 -10.18 4.01 -23.75
CA SER A 157 -11.38 4.65 -24.31
C SER A 157 -11.75 4.18 -25.71
N ASP A 158 -10.84 3.48 -26.39
CA ASP A 158 -11.05 3.06 -27.77
C ASP A 158 -11.89 1.78 -27.84
N ALA A 159 -12.44 1.48 -29.02
CA ALA A 159 -13.17 0.24 -29.30
C ALA A 159 -12.22 -0.97 -29.46
N THR A 160 -11.19 -1.07 -28.61
CA THR A 160 -10.17 -2.11 -28.61
C THR A 160 -10.03 -2.71 -27.21
N GLY A 161 -9.87 -4.03 -27.12
CA GLY A 161 -9.66 -4.70 -25.84
C GLY A 161 -8.22 -4.51 -25.34
N SER A 162 -8.06 -3.87 -24.19
CA SER A 162 -6.79 -3.73 -23.48
C SER A 162 -6.80 -4.63 -22.24
N MET A 163 -5.78 -5.49 -22.08
CA MET A 163 -5.62 -6.31 -20.88
C MET A 163 -4.49 -5.76 -20.01
N VAL A 164 -4.73 -5.66 -18.70
CA VAL A 164 -3.74 -5.28 -17.69
C VAL A 164 -3.67 -6.35 -16.62
N VAL A 165 -2.46 -6.63 -16.14
CA VAL A 165 -2.19 -7.50 -14.99
C VAL A 165 -1.33 -6.71 -14.02
N ASP A 166 -1.92 -6.32 -12.90
CA ASP A 166 -1.26 -5.55 -11.85
C ASP A 166 -0.91 -6.47 -10.68
N ILE A 167 0.39 -6.70 -10.45
CA ILE A 167 0.90 -7.57 -9.38
C ILE A 167 1.38 -6.68 -8.24
N GLY A 168 0.50 -6.49 -7.25
CA GLY A 168 0.79 -5.71 -6.06
C GLY A 168 1.46 -6.52 -4.94
N GLY A 169 1.43 -5.96 -3.73
CA GLY A 169 1.92 -6.63 -2.53
C GLY A 169 1.04 -7.80 -2.09
N GLY A 170 -0.25 -7.53 -1.85
CA GLY A 170 -1.18 -8.54 -1.31
C GLY A 170 -2.08 -9.21 -2.36
N THR A 171 -2.24 -8.57 -3.51
CA THR A 171 -3.18 -9.00 -4.55
C THR A 171 -2.53 -8.90 -5.93
N THR A 172 -3.09 -9.67 -6.86
CA THR A 172 -2.91 -9.48 -8.30
C THR A 172 -4.28 -9.19 -8.89
N GLU A 173 -4.41 -8.06 -9.57
CA GLU A 173 -5.63 -7.63 -10.25
C GLU A 173 -5.45 -7.83 -11.75
N VAL A 174 -6.48 -8.36 -12.42
CA VAL A 174 -6.52 -8.55 -13.86
C VAL A 174 -7.73 -7.82 -14.41
N GLY A 175 -7.50 -6.95 -15.39
CA GLY A 175 -8.55 -6.18 -16.05
C GLY A 175 -8.52 -6.34 -17.56
N VAL A 176 -9.70 -6.45 -18.18
CA VAL A 176 -9.88 -6.25 -19.62
C VAL A 176 -10.79 -5.04 -19.81
N ILE A 177 -10.34 -4.06 -20.58
CA ILE A 177 -10.95 -2.73 -20.71
C ILE A 177 -11.20 -2.40 -22.17
N SER A 178 -12.35 -1.79 -22.46
CA SER A 178 -12.71 -1.27 -23.79
C SER A 178 -13.78 -0.19 -23.63
N LEU A 179 -13.78 0.84 -24.49
CA LEU A 179 -14.78 1.92 -24.49
C LEU A 179 -14.97 2.60 -23.12
N GLY A 180 -13.90 2.73 -22.34
CA GLY A 180 -13.89 3.31 -21.00
C GLY A 180 -14.52 2.43 -19.92
N GLY A 181 -14.94 1.21 -20.25
CA GLY A 181 -15.57 0.26 -19.34
C GLY A 181 -14.72 -0.98 -19.07
N MET A 182 -14.86 -1.52 -17.86
CA MET A 182 -14.33 -2.84 -17.51
C MET A 182 -15.19 -3.93 -18.19
N VAL A 183 -14.61 -4.66 -19.13
CA VAL A 183 -15.22 -5.85 -19.76
C VAL A 183 -15.09 -7.06 -18.86
N TYR A 184 -13.92 -7.21 -18.22
CA TYR A 184 -13.64 -8.24 -17.24
C TYR A 184 -12.78 -7.67 -16.13
N ALA A 185 -13.04 -8.09 -14.89
CA ALA A 185 -12.21 -7.76 -13.75
C ALA A 185 -12.11 -8.97 -12.82
N GLY A 186 -10.91 -9.31 -12.39
CA GLY A 186 -10.64 -10.42 -11.47
C GLY A 186 -9.52 -10.06 -10.51
N SER A 187 -9.65 -10.52 -9.27
CA SER A 187 -8.67 -10.31 -8.21
C SER A 187 -8.32 -11.64 -7.56
N VAL A 188 -7.04 -11.86 -7.30
CA VAL A 188 -6.56 -12.98 -6.48
C VAL A 188 -5.66 -12.47 -5.37
N ARG A 189 -5.75 -13.09 -4.19
CA ARG A 189 -4.93 -12.76 -3.00
C ARG A 189 -3.55 -13.41 -3.07
N VAL A 190 -2.85 -13.14 -4.17
CA VAL A 190 -1.48 -13.59 -4.44
C VAL A 190 -0.73 -12.39 -5.01
N GLY A 191 0.43 -12.09 -4.43
CA GLY A 191 1.29 -10.99 -4.85
C GLY A 191 2.65 -11.10 -4.17
N GLY A 192 3.33 -9.95 -4.05
CA GLY A 192 4.64 -9.83 -3.41
C GLY A 192 4.75 -10.51 -2.04
N ASP A 193 3.73 -10.42 -1.20
CA ASP A 193 3.69 -10.98 0.15
C ASP A 193 3.72 -12.53 0.11
N LYS A 194 3.04 -13.15 -0.87
CA LYS A 194 3.06 -14.61 -1.06
C LYS A 194 4.40 -15.11 -1.61
N PHE A 195 5.08 -14.29 -2.42
CA PHE A 195 6.44 -14.59 -2.86
C PHE A 195 7.41 -14.59 -1.68
N ASP A 196 7.28 -13.61 -0.77
CA ASP A 196 8.11 -13.54 0.45
C ASP A 196 7.84 -14.73 1.37
N GLU A 197 6.58 -15.09 1.61
CA GLU A 197 6.21 -16.30 2.37
C GLU A 197 6.83 -17.57 1.76
N ALA A 198 6.82 -17.70 0.43
CA ALA A 198 7.42 -18.85 -0.26
C ALA A 198 8.93 -18.93 -0.01
N ILE A 199 9.64 -17.80 -0.07
CA ILE A 199 11.08 -17.70 0.22
C ILE A 199 11.38 -18.08 1.68
N ILE A 200 10.63 -17.54 2.64
CA ILE A 200 10.80 -17.87 4.07
C ILE A 200 10.62 -19.37 4.29
N ASN A 201 9.55 -19.95 3.71
CA ASN A 201 9.26 -21.37 3.85
C ASN A 201 10.32 -22.26 3.18
N TYR A 202 10.84 -21.85 2.02
CA TYR A 202 11.94 -22.53 1.36
C TYR A 202 13.19 -22.57 2.25
N ILE A 203 13.61 -21.44 2.79
CA ILE A 203 14.79 -21.36 3.67
C ILE A 203 14.60 -22.18 4.94
N ARG A 204 13.41 -22.12 5.53
CA ARG A 204 13.06 -22.90 6.72
C ARG A 204 13.16 -24.40 6.48
N ARG A 205 12.65 -24.89 5.36
CA ARG A 205 12.60 -26.33 5.04
C ARG A 205 13.95 -26.90 4.62
N ASN A 206 14.73 -26.14 3.84
CA ASN A 206 15.98 -26.64 3.25
C ASN A 206 17.21 -26.37 4.13
N TYR A 207 17.20 -25.33 4.96
CA TYR A 207 18.36 -24.93 5.77
C TYR A 207 18.08 -24.91 7.28
N GLY A 208 16.84 -25.16 7.72
CA GLY A 208 16.48 -25.11 9.14
C GLY A 208 16.63 -23.71 9.75
N MET A 209 16.60 -22.66 8.92
CA MET A 209 16.78 -21.27 9.34
C MET A 209 15.46 -20.49 9.28
N LEU A 210 15.30 -19.56 10.21
CA LEU A 210 14.21 -18.60 10.22
C LEU A 210 14.74 -17.22 9.79
N ILE A 211 14.11 -16.64 8.78
CA ILE A 211 14.35 -15.26 8.33
C ILE A 211 13.06 -14.45 8.45
N GLY A 212 13.19 -13.12 8.54
CA GLY A 212 12.04 -12.21 8.57
C GLY A 212 11.59 -11.79 7.17
N GLU A 213 10.41 -11.17 7.09
CA GLU A 213 9.82 -10.66 5.84
C GLU A 213 10.75 -9.69 5.10
N THR A 214 11.41 -8.77 5.80
CA THR A 214 12.35 -7.82 5.18
C THR A 214 13.51 -8.52 4.47
N THR A 215 14.04 -9.59 5.07
CA THR A 215 15.12 -10.38 4.47
C THR A 215 14.59 -11.16 3.25
N ALA A 216 13.38 -11.72 3.34
CA ALA A 216 12.74 -12.40 2.22
C ALA A 216 12.47 -11.45 1.03
N GLU A 217 11.99 -10.23 1.31
CA GLU A 217 11.77 -9.19 0.30
C GLU A 217 13.10 -8.80 -0.38
N ALA A 218 14.20 -8.73 0.38
CA ALA A 218 15.53 -8.46 -0.19
C ALA A 218 16.00 -9.59 -1.12
N ILE A 219 15.89 -10.85 -0.68
CA ILE A 219 16.20 -12.03 -1.51
C ILE A 219 15.37 -12.03 -2.80
N LYS A 220 14.06 -11.75 -2.70
CA LYS A 220 13.15 -11.66 -3.83
C LYS A 220 13.64 -10.65 -4.88
N LYS A 221 14.11 -9.48 -4.44
CA LYS A 221 14.56 -8.40 -5.32
C LYS A 221 15.96 -8.63 -5.90
N GLU A 222 16.86 -9.22 -5.13
CA GLU A 222 18.25 -9.40 -5.53
C GLU A 222 18.45 -10.62 -6.46
N ILE A 223 17.84 -11.75 -6.12
CA ILE A 223 18.07 -13.03 -6.81
C ILE A 223 16.80 -13.75 -7.27
N GLY A 224 15.61 -13.25 -6.93
CA GLY A 224 14.35 -13.86 -7.36
C GLY A 224 14.13 -13.77 -8.87
N SER A 225 13.66 -14.86 -9.49
CA SER A 225 13.25 -14.88 -10.90
C SER A 225 12.11 -15.88 -11.14
N ALA A 226 11.17 -15.52 -12.01
CA ALA A 226 10.08 -16.41 -12.45
C ALA A 226 10.45 -17.21 -13.71
N PHE A 227 11.54 -16.83 -14.39
CA PHE A 227 12.04 -17.51 -15.59
C PHE A 227 13.52 -17.89 -15.40
N PRO A 228 13.99 -19.03 -15.91
CA PRO A 228 15.40 -19.39 -15.85
C PRO A 228 16.24 -18.32 -16.55
N GLY A 229 17.01 -17.55 -15.78
CA GLY A 229 17.94 -16.56 -16.33
C GLY A 229 19.17 -17.22 -16.94
N SER A 230 19.94 -16.46 -17.71
CA SER A 230 21.24 -16.90 -18.22
C SER A 230 22.34 -16.93 -17.16
N GLU A 231 22.19 -16.14 -16.08
CA GLU A 231 23.14 -16.04 -14.97
C GLU A 231 22.53 -16.57 -13.68
N VAL A 232 23.31 -17.40 -12.96
CA VAL A 232 22.97 -17.83 -11.60
C VAL A 232 23.44 -16.75 -10.64
N LYS A 233 22.50 -16.20 -9.86
CA LYS A 233 22.81 -15.24 -8.79
C LYS A 233 22.72 -15.92 -7.43
N GLU A 234 23.63 -15.55 -6.54
CA GLU A 234 23.70 -16.06 -5.18
C GLU A 234 23.70 -14.89 -4.19
N MET A 235 23.20 -15.13 -2.98
CA MET A 235 23.13 -14.15 -1.90
C MET A 235 23.40 -14.86 -0.57
N GLU A 236 24.29 -14.31 0.26
CA GLU A 236 24.47 -14.77 1.64
C GLU A 236 23.31 -14.26 2.51
N VAL A 237 22.69 -15.15 3.30
CA VAL A 237 21.48 -14.83 4.06
C VAL A 237 21.67 -15.14 5.53
N LYS A 238 21.56 -14.11 6.38
CA LYS A 238 21.59 -14.28 7.82
C LYS A 238 20.19 -14.59 8.37
N GLY A 239 20.09 -15.64 9.17
CA GLY A 239 18.87 -16.08 9.83
C GLY A 239 19.12 -16.67 11.21
N ARG A 240 18.06 -16.99 11.93
CA ARG A 240 18.15 -17.72 13.21
C ARG A 240 18.04 -19.20 12.94
N ASN A 241 19.03 -19.99 13.37
CA ASN A 241 18.94 -21.44 13.31
C ASN A 241 17.82 -21.94 14.25
N LEU A 242 16.95 -22.81 13.76
CA LEU A 242 15.81 -23.30 14.53
C LEU A 242 16.17 -24.34 15.59
N ALA A 243 17.25 -25.09 15.41
CA ALA A 243 17.71 -26.08 16.38
C ALA A 243 18.52 -25.43 17.51
N GLU A 244 19.43 -24.52 17.16
CA GLU A 244 20.37 -23.91 18.11
C GLU A 244 19.85 -22.58 18.68
N GLY A 245 18.87 -21.94 18.05
CA GLY A 245 18.30 -20.66 18.48
C GLY A 245 19.23 -19.44 18.25
N ILE A 246 20.43 -19.65 17.70
CA ILE A 246 21.43 -18.61 17.46
C ILE A 246 21.47 -18.16 16.00
N PRO A 247 21.99 -16.95 15.70
CA PRO A 247 22.20 -16.50 14.33
C PRO A 247 23.20 -17.36 13.54
N ARG A 248 22.92 -17.64 12.26
CA ARG A 248 23.83 -18.22 11.26
C ARG A 248 23.73 -17.46 9.94
N SER A 249 24.79 -17.53 9.12
CA SER A 249 24.82 -17.09 7.72
C SER A 249 24.86 -18.27 6.75
#